data_AF-A0A821V039-F1
#
_entry.id   AF-A0A821V039-F1
#
_cell.length_a   1.000
_cell.length_b   1.000
_cell.length_c   1.000
_cell.angle_alpha   90.00
_cell.angle_beta   90.00
_cell.angle_gamma   90.00
#
_symmetry.space_group_name_H-M   'P 1'
#
loop_
_entity.id
_entity.type
_entity.pdbx_description
1 polymer ?
#
loop_
_entity_poly.entity_id
_entity_poly.type
_entity_poly.pdbx_seq_one_letter_code
_entity_poly.pdbx_strand_id
1 'polypeptide(L)'
;RTLYPSPISDRTENYLYLFNFIGKILGKAVYEQIVLDIELAPFFLRHLISRKNLNYSCFDDLMFLDRDLYNNLNFVKHYDGDVSSLTLTYSIDEDVLGEMVTYDIIPCGRHINVTNDD
;
A
#
# COMPACT_ATOMS: atom_id res chain seq x y z
N ARG A 1 -7.24 10.27 13.56
CA ARG A 1 -7.47 9.21 12.53
C ARG A 1 -6.74 9.69 11.31
N THR A 2 -5.67 9.01 10.93
CA THR A 2 -4.79 9.45 9.85
C THR A 2 -5.47 9.30 8.48
N LEU A 3 -5.25 10.27 7.59
CA LEU A 3 -5.87 10.34 6.27
C LEU A 3 -4.88 9.94 5.17
N TYR A 4 -5.35 9.13 4.21
CA TYR A 4 -4.66 8.73 3.00
C TYR A 4 -5.68 8.42 1.89
N PRO A 5 -5.27 8.37 0.61
CA PRO A 5 -6.17 8.05 -0.50
C PRO A 5 -6.89 6.73 -0.32
N SER A 6 -8.20 6.71 -0.61
CA SER A 6 -8.99 5.48 -0.59
C SER A 6 -8.65 4.59 -1.79
N PRO A 7 -8.51 3.26 -1.61
CA PRO A 7 -8.23 2.33 -2.71
C PRO A 7 -9.37 2.31 -3.75
N ILE A 8 -10.62 2.54 -3.32
CA ILE A 8 -11.81 2.59 -4.19
C ILE A 8 -12.12 3.99 -4.74
N SER A 9 -11.15 4.90 -4.71
CA SER A 9 -11.35 6.29 -5.16
C SER A 9 -11.61 6.42 -6.65
N ASP A 10 -11.13 5.45 -7.45
CA ASP A 10 -11.34 5.35 -8.89
C ASP A 10 -12.82 5.33 -9.32
N ARG A 11 -13.69 4.84 -8.43
CA ARG A 11 -15.15 4.80 -8.63
C ARG A 11 -15.84 6.16 -8.47
N THR A 12 -15.15 7.17 -7.97
CA THR A 12 -15.67 8.54 -7.91
C THR A 12 -15.42 9.23 -9.23
N GLU A 13 -16.46 9.86 -9.80
CA GLU A 13 -16.28 10.66 -11.01
C GLU A 13 -15.21 11.74 -10.81
N ASN A 14 -14.33 11.89 -11.79
CA ASN A 14 -13.25 12.87 -11.76
C ASN A 14 -12.28 12.72 -10.57
N TYR A 15 -12.11 11.52 -10.00
CA TYR A 15 -11.20 11.28 -8.86
C TYR A 15 -9.78 11.84 -9.07
N LEU A 16 -9.22 11.70 -10.27
CA LEU A 16 -7.90 12.28 -10.60
C LEU A 16 -7.89 13.81 -10.51
N TYR A 17 -8.97 14.46 -10.95
CA TYR A 17 -9.12 15.91 -10.82
C TYR A 17 -9.21 16.32 -9.36
N LEU A 18 -9.96 15.58 -8.54
CA LEU A 18 -10.08 15.83 -7.10
C LEU A 18 -8.73 15.68 -6.39
N PHE A 19 -7.95 14.63 -6.70
CA PHE A 19 -6.60 14.47 -6.17
C PHE A 19 -5.68 15.62 -6.58
N ASN A 20 -5.73 16.05 -7.85
CA ASN A 20 -4.97 17.20 -8.32
C ASN A 20 -5.39 18.50 -7.63
N PHE A 21 -6.70 18.70 -7.44
CA PHE A 21 -7.24 19.86 -6.75
C PHE A 21 -6.75 19.92 -5.29
N ILE A 22 -6.91 18.83 -4.54
CA ILE A 22 -6.40 18.73 -3.17
C ILE A 22 -4.89 18.95 -3.11
N GLY A 23 -4.12 18.35 -4.03
CA GLY A 23 -2.68 18.57 -4.12
C GLY A 23 -2.30 20.04 -4.32
N LYS A 24 -3.03 20.78 -5.15
CA LYS A 24 -2.84 22.22 -5.34
C LYS A 24 -3.19 23.04 -4.10
N ILE A 25 -4.30 22.72 -3.43
CA ILE A 25 -4.71 23.39 -2.19
C ILE A 25 -3.65 23.17 -1.10
N LEU A 26 -3.20 21.93 -0.91
CA LEU A 26 -2.13 21.60 0.03
C LEU A 26 -0.85 22.38 -0.29
N GLY A 27 -0.42 22.38 -1.56
CA GLY A 27 0.77 23.12 -1.99
C GLY A 27 0.65 24.64 -1.78
N LYS A 28 -0.53 25.21 -2.02
CA LYS A 28 -0.82 26.63 -1.80
C LYS A 28 -0.80 27.00 -0.31
N ALA A 29 -1.42 26.17 0.54
CA ALA A 29 -1.40 26.37 1.99
C ALA A 29 0.04 26.36 2.54
N VAL A 30 0.88 25.42 2.07
CA VAL A 30 2.31 25.39 2.42
C VAL A 30 3.02 26.67 1.96
N TYR A 31 2.77 27.13 0.72
CA TYR A 31 3.37 28.34 0.17
C TYR A 31 2.98 29.60 0.96
N GLU A 32 1.72 29.69 1.39
CA GLU A 32 1.19 30.84 2.14
C GLU A 32 1.38 30.72 3.66
N GLN A 33 2.05 29.65 4.13
CA GLN A 33 2.27 29.36 5.55
C GLN A 33 0.95 29.23 6.35
N ILE A 34 -0.08 28.69 5.71
CA ILE A 34 -1.37 28.39 6.34
C ILE A 34 -1.30 27.02 7.01
N VAL A 35 -1.63 26.98 8.30
CA VAL A 35 -1.75 25.73 9.06
C VAL A 35 -3.09 25.08 8.73
N LEU A 36 -3.05 23.85 8.21
CA LEU A 36 -4.23 23.04 7.96
C LEU A 36 -4.42 22.05 9.11
N ASP A 37 -5.65 21.94 9.61
CA ASP A 37 -6.04 20.94 10.60
C ASP A 37 -6.33 19.59 9.93
N ILE A 38 -5.28 18.96 9.41
CA ILE A 38 -5.35 17.69 8.66
C ILE A 38 -4.26 16.76 9.16
N GLU A 39 -4.65 15.60 9.68
CA GLU A 39 -3.74 14.55 10.11
C GLU A 39 -3.50 13.57 8.95
N LEU A 40 -2.55 13.87 8.06
CA LEU A 40 -2.16 12.94 6.99
C LEU A 40 -1.38 11.75 7.57
N ALA A 41 -1.59 10.57 6.99
CA ALA A 41 -0.91 9.36 7.44
C ALA A 41 0.62 9.48 7.25
N PRO A 42 1.43 9.10 8.26
CA PRO A 42 2.88 9.23 8.16
C PRO A 42 3.48 8.50 6.95
N PHE A 43 2.99 7.30 6.61
CA PHE A 43 3.43 6.58 5.42
C PHE A 43 3.11 7.33 4.12
N PHE A 44 1.94 7.96 4.06
CA PHE A 44 1.49 8.73 2.90
C PHE A 44 2.33 10.00 2.74
N LEU A 45 2.62 10.71 3.84
CA LEU A 45 3.52 11.86 3.85
C LEU A 45 4.95 11.47 3.41
N ARG A 46 5.46 10.36 3.94
CA ARG A 46 6.77 9.81 3.54
C ARG A 46 6.82 9.55 2.05
N HIS A 47 5.78 8.95 1.48
CA HIS A 47 5.66 8.68 0.05
C HIS A 47 5.57 9.97 -0.78
N LEU A 48 4.82 10.98 -0.32
CA LEU A 48 4.71 12.27 -1.01
C LEU A 48 6.03 13.04 -1.08
N ILE A 49 6.82 13.01 0.01
CA ILE A 49 8.10 13.73 0.11
C ILE A 49 9.24 12.95 -0.55
N SER A 50 9.23 11.61 -0.43
CA SER A 50 10.27 10.72 -0.98
C SER A 50 10.05 10.45 -2.46
N ARG A 51 10.19 11.47 -3.30
CA ARG A 51 10.11 11.26 -4.75
C ARG A 51 11.25 10.41 -5.35
N LYS A 52 12.33 10.09 -4.61
CA LYS A 52 13.54 9.44 -5.20
C LYS A 52 14.44 8.55 -4.32
N ASN A 53 14.16 8.31 -3.03
CA ASN A 53 15.11 7.54 -2.20
C ASN A 53 14.63 6.12 -1.90
N LEU A 54 15.11 5.19 -2.74
CA LEU A 54 14.86 3.75 -2.81
C LEU A 54 15.37 2.92 -1.61
N ASN A 55 15.60 3.51 -0.44
CA ASN A 55 16.12 2.79 0.75
C ASN A 55 15.14 2.75 1.93
N TYR A 56 13.93 3.27 1.76
CA TYR A 56 12.89 3.14 2.78
C TYR A 56 12.10 1.85 2.52
N SER A 57 12.14 0.92 3.48
CA SER A 57 11.37 -0.31 3.39
C SER A 57 9.90 0.00 3.65
N CYS A 58 9.09 0.00 2.59
CA CYS A 58 7.62 0.06 2.66
C CYS A 58 7.03 -0.98 3.64
N PHE A 59 7.79 -2.04 3.95
CA PHE A 59 7.40 -3.08 4.88
C PHE A 59 7.06 -2.55 6.28
N ASP A 60 7.83 -1.61 6.85
CA ASP A 60 7.55 -1.11 8.21
C ASP A 60 6.30 -0.23 8.25
N ASP A 61 5.98 0.42 7.13
CA ASP A 61 4.75 1.20 6.97
C ASP A 61 3.50 0.31 6.97
N LEU A 62 3.66 -0.96 6.57
CA LEU A 62 2.57 -1.91 6.54
C LEU A 62 1.99 -2.16 7.93
N MET A 63 2.78 -2.06 9.01
CA MET A 63 2.27 -2.16 10.38
C MET A 63 1.15 -1.13 10.67
N PHE A 64 1.20 0.04 10.02
CA PHE A 64 0.21 1.11 10.17
C PHE A 64 -0.91 1.03 9.14
N LEU A 65 -0.68 0.40 7.98
CA LEU A 65 -1.66 0.27 6.90
C LEU A 65 -2.51 -1.00 7.06
N ASP A 66 -1.86 -2.14 7.28
CA ASP A 66 -2.44 -3.46 7.46
C ASP A 66 -1.56 -4.31 8.38
N ARG A 67 -1.94 -4.34 9.66
CA ARG A 67 -1.20 -5.07 10.70
C ARG A 67 -1.20 -6.58 10.46
N ASP A 68 -2.30 -7.12 9.93
CA ASP A 68 -2.42 -8.56 9.74
C ASP A 68 -1.53 -9.01 8.58
N LEU A 69 -1.52 -8.26 7.49
CA LEU A 69 -0.59 -8.51 6.38
C LEU A 69 0.87 -8.35 6.83
N TYR A 70 1.20 -7.32 7.62
CA TYR A 70 2.53 -7.17 8.21
C TYR A 70 2.95 -8.40 9.02
N ASN A 71 2.09 -8.88 9.91
CA ASN A 71 2.37 -10.05 10.74
C ASN A 71 2.53 -11.31 9.90
N ASN A 72 1.66 -11.54 8.91
CA ASN A 72 1.71 -12.70 8.04
C ASN A 72 2.98 -12.73 7.20
N LEU A 73 3.37 -11.60 6.60
CA LEU A 73 4.61 -11.51 5.84
C LEU A 73 5.84 -11.65 6.74
N ASN A 74 5.79 -11.08 7.95
CA ASN A 74 6.86 -11.24 8.93
C ASN A 74 6.99 -12.70 9.40
N PHE A 75 5.88 -13.42 9.51
CA PHE A 75 5.85 -14.86 9.77
C PHE A 75 6.52 -15.64 8.63
N VAL A 76 6.10 -15.42 7.38
CA VAL A 76 6.70 -16.09 6.21
C VAL A 76 8.21 -15.83 6.13
N LYS A 77 8.65 -14.58 6.38
CA LYS A 77 10.06 -14.18 6.37
C LYS A 77 10.93 -14.91 7.41
N HIS A 78 10.37 -15.25 8.56
CA HIS A 78 11.09 -15.93 9.65
C HIS A 78 10.63 -17.38 9.82
N TYR A 79 10.02 -17.96 8.80
CA TYR A 79 9.55 -19.33 8.84
C TYR A 79 10.75 -20.28 8.70
N ASP A 80 11.06 -21.00 9.77
CA ASP A 80 12.18 -21.96 9.80
C ASP A 80 11.92 -23.25 8.99
N GLY A 81 10.69 -23.44 8.49
CA GLY A 81 10.28 -24.59 7.70
C GLY A 81 10.44 -24.39 6.19
N ASP A 82 9.82 -25.29 5.43
CA ASP A 82 9.71 -25.15 3.98
C ASP A 82 8.52 -24.24 3.63
N VAL A 83 8.76 -23.02 3.14
CA VAL A 83 7.73 -22.05 2.72
C VAL A 83 6.83 -22.64 1.64
N SER A 84 7.32 -23.57 0.81
CA SER A 84 6.47 -24.25 -0.17
C SER A 84 5.33 -25.05 0.47
N SER A 85 5.47 -25.44 1.75
CA SER A 85 4.39 -26.07 2.53
C SER A 85 3.23 -25.13 2.86
N LEU A 86 3.45 -23.82 2.80
CA LEU A 86 2.41 -22.80 3.02
C LEU A 86 1.51 -22.62 1.79
N THR A 87 1.82 -23.27 0.66
CA THR A 87 1.03 -23.22 -0.58
C THR A 87 0.72 -21.79 -1.05
N LEU A 88 1.68 -20.89 -0.86
CA LEU A 88 1.61 -19.50 -1.31
C LEU A 88 2.00 -19.40 -2.79
N THR A 89 1.37 -18.47 -3.50
CA THR A 89 1.67 -18.14 -4.89
C THR A 89 2.02 -16.66 -5.03
N TYR A 90 2.58 -16.26 -6.15
CA TYR A 90 2.86 -14.85 -6.45
C TYR A 90 1.60 -14.09 -6.91
N SER A 91 0.53 -14.18 -6.11
CA SER A 91 -0.75 -13.51 -6.34
C SER A 91 -1.33 -12.99 -5.03
N ILE A 92 -2.21 -12.00 -5.12
CA ILE A 92 -2.93 -11.41 -3.99
C ILE A 92 -4.43 -11.51 -4.28
N ASP A 93 -5.21 -11.89 -3.28
CA ASP A 93 -6.66 -11.86 -3.33
C ASP A 93 -7.17 -10.60 -2.62
N GLU A 94 -7.98 -9.80 -3.31
CA GLU A 94 -8.58 -8.58 -2.76
C GLU A 94 -10.11 -8.67 -2.82
N ASP A 95 -10.78 -8.31 -1.71
CA ASP A 95 -12.23 -8.19 -1.67
C ASP A 95 -12.67 -6.83 -2.27
N VAL A 96 -13.24 -6.89 -3.47
CA VAL A 96 -13.74 -5.72 -4.20
C VAL A 96 -15.28 -5.75 -4.18
N LEU A 97 -15.87 -5.18 -3.12
CA LEU A 97 -17.33 -5.10 -2.91
C LEU A 97 -18.04 -6.46 -2.77
N GLY A 98 -17.43 -7.39 -2.07
CA GLY A 98 -17.95 -8.74 -1.83
C GLY A 98 -17.55 -9.75 -2.92
N GLU A 99 -16.78 -9.34 -3.92
CA GLU A 99 -16.19 -10.22 -4.92
C GLU A 99 -14.69 -10.34 -4.67
N MET A 100 -14.21 -11.58 -4.47
CA MET A 100 -12.78 -11.87 -4.35
C MET A 100 -12.14 -11.85 -5.73
N VAL A 101 -11.21 -10.91 -5.95
CA VAL A 101 -10.46 -10.77 -7.20
C VAL A 101 -8.99 -11.10 -6.95
N THR A 102 -8.45 -12.05 -7.71
CA THR A 102 -7.04 -12.45 -7.63
C THR A 102 -6.19 -11.65 -8.64
N TYR A 103 -5.18 -10.96 -8.14
CA TYR A 103 -4.19 -10.20 -8.91
C TYR A 103 -2.84 -10.89 -8.89
N ASP A 104 -2.22 -11.06 -10.06
CA ASP A 104 -0.88 -11.63 -10.16
C ASP A 104 0.18 -10.55 -9.90
N ILE A 105 1.08 -10.80 -8.94
CA ILE A 105 2.17 -9.87 -8.57
C ILE A 105 3.28 -9.89 -9.63
N ILE A 106 3.51 -11.06 -10.22
CA ILE A 106 4.42 -11.29 -11.36
C ILE A 106 3.65 -11.94 -12.50
N PRO A 107 4.13 -11.90 -13.76
CA PRO A 107 3.45 -12.56 -14.87
C PRO A 107 3.19 -14.05 -14.57
N CYS A 108 1.93 -14.47 -14.67
CA CYS A 108 1.46 -15.83 -14.34
C CYS A 108 1.68 -16.24 -12.87
N GLY A 109 1.76 -15.28 -11.95
CA GLY A 109 2.16 -15.50 -10.56
C GLY A 109 1.27 -16.47 -9.76
N ARG A 110 -0.03 -16.54 -10.05
CA ARG A 110 -0.95 -17.54 -9.44
C ARG A 110 -0.58 -19.00 -9.72
N HIS A 111 0.29 -19.26 -10.70
CA HIS A 111 0.76 -20.60 -11.05
C HIS A 111 2.18 -20.87 -10.59
N ILE A 112 2.82 -19.90 -9.93
CA ILE A 112 4.20 -19.98 -9.45
C ILE A 112 4.14 -20.02 -7.93
N ASN A 113 4.61 -21.12 -7.35
CA ASN A 113 4.69 -21.27 -5.90
C ASN A 113 5.85 -20.46 -5.33
N VAL A 114 5.65 -19.93 -4.14
CA VAL A 114 6.71 -19.27 -3.37
C VAL A 114 7.61 -20.34 -2.72
N THR A 115 8.92 -20.14 -2.80
CA THR A 115 9.94 -21.05 -2.23
C THR A 115 10.85 -20.31 -1.27
N ASN A 116 11.69 -21.05 -0.52
CA ASN A 116 12.63 -20.46 0.45
C ASN A 116 13.77 -19.65 -0.20
N ASP A 117 14.04 -19.89 -1.48
CA ASP A 117 15.19 -19.32 -2.19
C ASP A 117 14.87 -17.97 -2.88
N ASP A 118 13.61 -17.54 -2.84
CA ASP A 118 13.11 -16.29 -3.42
C ASP A 118 13.24 -15.09 -2.46
#